data_AF-A0A2S6U1W4-F1
#
_entry.id   AF-A0A2S6U1W4-F1
#
_cell.length_a   1.000
_cell.length_b   1.000
_cell.length_c   1.000
_cell.angle_alpha   90.00
_cell.angle_beta   90.00
_cell.angle_gamma   90.00
#
_symmetry.space_group_name_H-M   'P 1'
#
loop_
_entity.id
_entity.type
_entity.pdbx_description
1 polymer ?
#
loop_
_entity_poly.entity_id
_entity_poly.type
_entity_poly.pdbx_seq_one_letter_code
_entity_poly.pdbx_strand_id
1 'polypeptide(L)'
;MAVDIQTSKLISYNVAWMQSQGQIPTMEASISKLFGSEMLKSLYGLGIQILGMFGQLDPESKWAPLRGRFEKGYMSIAGNTVAAGTSEIQRNIIATRGLGLPRG
;
A
#
# COMPACT_ATOMS: atom_id res chain seq x y z
N MET A 1 -5.06 -0.57 -12.55
CA MET A 1 -5.44 -1.27 -11.31
C MET A 1 -5.13 -2.75 -11.28
N ALA A 2 -5.60 -3.59 -12.21
CA ALA A 2 -5.25 -5.02 -12.19
C ALA A 2 -3.72 -5.23 -12.25
N VAL A 3 -3.04 -4.50 -13.14
CA VAL A 3 -1.57 -4.51 -13.27
C VAL A 3 -0.92 -4.09 -11.95
N ASP A 4 -1.33 -2.98 -11.35
CA ASP A 4 -0.73 -2.46 -10.11
C ASP A 4 -0.84 -3.46 -8.95
N ILE A 5 -1.98 -4.15 -8.82
CA ILE A 5 -2.20 -5.18 -7.80
C ILE A 5 -1.23 -6.35 -8.02
N GLN A 6 -1.07 -6.81 -9.26
CA GLN A 6 -0.12 -7.88 -9.56
C GLN A 6 1.32 -7.44 -9.33
N THR A 7 1.69 -6.23 -9.71
CA THR A 7 3.02 -5.66 -9.44
C THR A 7 3.31 -5.60 -7.94
N SER A 8 2.38 -5.08 -7.14
CA SER A 8 2.53 -5.01 -5.67
C SER A 8 2.71 -6.40 -5.05
N LYS A 9 1.91 -7.38 -5.51
CA LYS A 9 2.01 -8.78 -5.08
C LYS A 9 3.37 -9.38 -5.41
N LEU A 10 3.85 -9.20 -6.64
CA LEU A 10 5.13 -9.75 -7.09
C LEU A 10 6.33 -9.11 -6.37
N ILE A 11 6.32 -7.79 -6.16
CA ILE A 11 7.35 -7.11 -5.36
C ILE A 11 7.37 -7.67 -3.94
N SER A 12 6.20 -7.82 -3.32
CA SER A 12 6.08 -8.36 -1.96
C SER A 12 6.62 -9.80 -1.85
N TYR A 13 6.31 -10.65 -2.84
CA TYR A 13 6.84 -12.01 -2.91
C TYR A 13 8.34 -12.04 -3.15
N ASN A 14 8.87 -11.14 -3.98
CA ASN A 14 10.31 -11.05 -4.19
C ASN A 14 11.05 -10.68 -2.89
N VAL A 15 10.52 -9.73 -2.11
CA VAL A 15 11.07 -9.37 -0.79
C VAL A 15 11.09 -10.57 0.15
N ALA A 16 9.96 -11.28 0.27
CA ALA A 16 9.88 -12.48 1.10
C ALA A 16 10.84 -13.58 0.64
N TRP A 17 10.98 -13.75 -0.69
CA TRP A 17 11.92 -14.71 -1.26
C TRP A 17 13.37 -14.32 -0.94
N MET A 18 13.79 -13.07 -1.15
CA MET A 18 15.15 -12.61 -0.81
C MET A 18 15.47 -12.85 0.67
N GLN A 19 14.52 -12.57 1.57
CA GLN A 19 14.67 -12.87 3.00
C GLN A 19 14.84 -14.38 3.27
N SER A 20 14.10 -15.23 2.56
CA SER A 20 14.25 -16.70 2.66
C SER A 20 15.63 -17.19 2.22
N GLN A 21 16.31 -16.42 1.36
CA GLN A 21 17.68 -16.70 0.92
C GLN A 21 18.74 -16.08 1.87
N GLY A 22 18.34 -15.56 3.03
CA GLY A 22 19.24 -14.93 4.00
C GLY A 22 19.70 -13.52 3.63
N GLN A 23 19.11 -12.92 2.59
CA GLN A 23 19.43 -11.54 2.21
C GLN A 23 18.69 -10.53 3.09
N ILE A 24 19.20 -9.29 3.13
CA ILE A 24 18.58 -8.17 3.87
C ILE A 24 18.12 -7.10 2.86
N PRO A 25 16.95 -7.28 2.23
CA PRO A 25 16.47 -6.44 1.12
C PRO A 25 15.90 -5.10 1.61
N THR A 26 16.78 -4.20 2.07
CA THR A 26 16.36 -2.93 2.69
C THR A 26 15.66 -2.00 1.71
N MET A 27 16.20 -1.85 0.50
CA MET A 27 15.62 -0.97 -0.53
C MET A 27 14.30 -1.55 -1.03
N GLU A 28 14.29 -2.85 -1.32
CA GLU A 28 13.16 -3.53 -1.94
C GLU A 28 11.98 -3.63 -0.97
N ALA A 29 12.24 -3.81 0.33
CA ALA A 29 11.20 -3.71 1.36
C ALA A 29 10.58 -2.30 1.40
N SER A 30 11.40 -1.24 1.30
CA SER A 30 10.90 0.14 1.24
C SER A 30 10.09 0.41 -0.04
N ILE A 31 10.52 -0.11 -1.19
CA ILE A 31 9.76 -0.03 -2.46
C ILE A 31 8.42 -0.75 -2.30
N SER A 32 8.43 -1.98 -1.77
CA SER A 32 7.23 -2.78 -1.56
C SER A 32 6.21 -2.06 -0.68
N LYS A 33 6.66 -1.48 0.44
CA LYS A 33 5.79 -0.73 1.36
C LYS A 33 5.19 0.50 0.67
N LEU A 34 6.04 1.34 0.08
CA LEU A 34 5.63 2.59 -0.57
C LEU A 34 4.61 2.30 -1.67
N PHE A 35 4.97 1.45 -2.63
CA PHE A 35 4.11 1.11 -3.76
C PHE A 35 2.79 0.48 -3.29
N GLY A 36 2.85 -0.47 -2.36
CA GLY A 36 1.66 -1.14 -1.83
C GLY A 36 0.67 -0.17 -1.17
N SER A 37 1.17 0.77 -0.35
CA SER A 37 0.32 1.76 0.33
C SER A 37 -0.35 2.75 -0.63
N GLU A 38 0.38 3.28 -1.62
CA GLU A 38 -0.19 4.21 -2.61
C GLU A 38 -1.17 3.49 -3.56
N MET A 39 -0.87 2.24 -3.94
CA MET A 39 -1.79 1.41 -4.73
C MET A 39 -3.10 1.15 -3.97
N LEU A 40 -3.04 0.81 -2.66
CA LEU A 40 -4.23 0.61 -1.85
C LEU A 40 -5.07 1.90 -1.72
N LYS A 41 -4.42 3.06 -1.64
CA LYS A 41 -5.10 4.37 -1.68
C LYS A 41 -5.88 4.59 -2.95
N SER A 42 -5.28 4.32 -4.11
CA SER A 42 -5.99 4.37 -5.39
C SER A 42 -7.12 3.32 -5.48
N LEU A 43 -6.88 2.09 -5.02
CA LEU A 43 -7.87 1.02 -5.02
C LEU A 43 -9.10 1.37 -4.18
N TYR A 44 -8.89 1.80 -2.93
CA TYR A 44 -10.02 2.14 -2.07
C TYR A 44 -10.74 3.40 -2.56
N GLY A 45 -10.01 4.43 -3.01
CA GLY A 45 -10.62 5.63 -3.59
C GLY A 45 -11.47 5.32 -4.83
N LEU A 46 -10.97 4.50 -5.76
CA LEU A 46 -11.74 4.08 -6.92
C LEU A 46 -12.95 3.24 -6.51
N GLY A 47 -12.80 2.34 -5.54
CA GLY A 47 -13.90 1.52 -5.06
C GLY A 47 -15.04 2.34 -4.45
N ILE A 48 -14.73 3.37 -3.64
CA ILE A 48 -15.74 4.31 -3.13
C ILE A 48 -16.47 4.99 -4.28
N GLN A 49 -15.74 5.46 -5.31
CA GLN A 49 -16.34 6.13 -6.47
C GLN A 49 -17.26 5.19 -7.27
N ILE A 50 -16.84 3.94 -7.52
CA ILE A 50 -17.64 2.94 -8.25
C ILE A 50 -18.91 2.57 -7.48
N LEU A 51 -18.83 2.44 -6.15
CA LEU A 51 -19.96 2.09 -5.30
C LEU A 51 -20.91 3.28 -5.05
N GLY A 52 -20.52 4.49 -5.44
CA GLY A 52 -21.33 5.70 -5.31
C GLY A 52 -21.73 5.98 -3.86
N MET A 53 -22.99 6.34 -3.65
CA MET A 53 -23.53 6.66 -2.32
C MET A 53 -23.42 5.50 -1.32
N PHE A 54 -23.43 4.26 -1.80
CA PHE A 54 -23.32 3.09 -0.93
C PHE A 54 -21.87 2.80 -0.48
N GLY A 55 -20.87 3.40 -1.14
CA GLY A 55 -19.46 3.16 -0.84
C GLY A 55 -19.03 3.65 0.54
N GLN A 56 -19.73 4.64 1.10
CA GLN A 56 -19.44 5.29 2.39
C GLN A 56 -20.24 4.70 3.55
N LEU A 57 -20.98 3.61 3.30
CA LEU A 57 -21.76 2.96 4.35
C LEU A 57 -20.89 2.10 5.25
N ASP A 58 -21.06 2.31 6.55
CA ASP A 58 -20.45 1.50 7.60
C ASP A 58 -20.76 0.00 7.42
N PRO A 59 -19.83 -0.91 7.72
CA PRO A 59 -20.03 -2.37 7.63
C PRO A 59 -21.28 -2.91 8.34
N GLU A 60 -21.79 -2.24 9.39
CA GLU A 60 -23.00 -2.63 10.12
C GLU A 60 -24.29 -2.28 9.38
N SER A 61 -24.23 -1.41 8.36
CA SER A 61 -25.38 -1.08 7.54
C SER A 61 -25.84 -2.29 6.74
N LYS A 62 -27.15 -2.58 6.80
CA LYS A 62 -27.77 -3.63 5.96
C LYS A 62 -27.60 -3.41 4.45
N TRP A 63 -27.26 -2.19 4.04
CA TRP A 63 -27.04 -1.81 2.65
C TRP A 63 -25.56 -1.74 2.27
N ALA A 64 -24.65 -2.09 3.18
CA ALA A 64 -23.21 -2.01 2.94
C ALA A 64 -22.79 -3.01 1.84
N PRO A 65 -22.36 -2.52 0.67
CA PRO A 65 -21.86 -3.40 -0.37
C PRO A 65 -20.56 -4.05 0.08
N LEU A 66 -20.35 -5.32 -0.29
CA LEU A 66 -19.11 -6.05 0.02
C LEU A 66 -18.74 -6.01 1.51
N ARG A 67 -19.75 -5.98 2.40
CA ARG A 67 -19.59 -5.90 3.87
C ARG A 67 -18.77 -4.69 4.34
N GLY A 68 -18.92 -3.54 3.67
CA GLY A 68 -18.24 -2.29 4.03
C GLY A 68 -16.72 -2.30 3.82
N ARG A 69 -16.19 -3.24 3.02
CA ARG A 69 -14.73 -3.41 2.84
C ARG A 69 -14.04 -2.16 2.29
N PHE A 70 -14.69 -1.47 1.36
CA PHE A 70 -14.13 -0.27 0.73
C PHE A 70 -14.20 0.95 1.64
N GLU A 71 -15.29 1.12 2.40
CA GLU A 71 -15.41 2.15 3.44
C GLU A 71 -14.28 2.01 4.47
N LYS A 72 -14.16 0.83 5.10
CA LYS A 72 -13.15 0.57 6.14
C LYS A 72 -11.73 0.69 5.60
N GLY A 73 -11.52 0.19 4.38
CA GLY A 73 -10.25 0.32 3.68
C GLY A 73 -9.87 1.77 3.43
N TYR A 74 -10.82 2.58 2.97
CA TYR A 74 -10.63 4.01 2.72
C TYR A 74 -10.36 4.78 4.02
N MET A 75 -11.07 4.50 5.10
CA MET A 75 -10.86 5.16 6.40
C MET A 75 -9.49 4.83 7.01
N SER A 76 -9.00 3.60 6.82
CA SER A 76 -7.70 3.17 7.36
C SER A 76 -6.50 3.61 6.52
N ILE A 77 -6.69 4.01 5.26
CA ILE A 77 -5.57 4.17 4.32
C ILE A 77 -4.62 5.32 4.68
N ALA A 78 -5.12 6.38 5.29
CA ALA A 78 -4.30 7.49 5.78
C ALA A 78 -3.32 7.02 6.87
N GLY A 79 -3.73 6.07 7.71
CA GLY A 79 -2.84 5.43 8.68
C GLY A 79 -1.78 4.57 8.00
N ASN A 80 -2.14 3.82 6.95
CA ASN A 80 -1.21 2.91 6.26
C ASN A 80 -0.06 3.63 5.54
N THR A 81 -0.28 4.82 4.99
CA THR A 81 0.79 5.60 4.35
C THR A 81 1.80 6.13 5.37
N VAL A 82 1.41 6.30 6.64
CA VAL A 82 2.24 6.82 7.73
C VAL A 82 2.89 5.70 8.56
N ALA A 83 2.14 4.66 8.88
CA ALA A 83 2.58 3.56 9.72
C ALA A 83 3.78 2.81 9.10
N ALA A 84 4.63 2.27 9.97
CA ALA A 84 5.87 1.59 9.60
C ALA A 84 6.82 2.42 8.70
N GLY A 85 6.81 3.74 8.91
CA GLY A 85 7.60 4.72 8.15
C GLY A 85 6.78 5.35 7.03
N THR A 86 6.70 6.68 7.04
CA THR A 86 5.89 7.44 6.08
C THR A 86 6.38 7.27 4.65
N SER A 87 5.54 7.59 3.66
CA SER A 87 5.92 7.55 2.24
C SER A 87 7.21 8.36 1.97
N GLU A 88 7.42 9.48 2.66
CA GLU A 88 8.62 10.31 2.58
C GLU A 88 9.86 9.59 3.11
N ILE A 89 9.72 8.92 4.28
CA ILE A 89 10.82 8.15 4.86
C ILE A 89 11.20 6.98 3.96
N GLN A 90 10.23 6.28 3.36
CA GLN A 90 10.53 5.21 2.41
C GLN A 90 11.27 5.73 1.18
N ARG A 91 10.85 6.88 0.62
CA ARG A 91 11.56 7.53 -0.49
C ARG A 91 13.00 7.89 -0.12
N ASN A 92 13.22 8.38 1.10
CA ASN A 92 14.57 8.67 1.59
C ASN A 92 15.44 7.41 1.72
N ILE A 93 14.88 6.29 2.19
CA ILE A 93 15.59 5.01 2.25
C ILE A 93 15.98 4.53 0.85
N ILE A 94 15.04 4.59 -0.10
CA ILE A 94 15.29 4.21 -1.50
C ILE A 94 16.40 5.09 -2.10
N ALA A 95 16.33 6.40 -1.91
CA ALA A 95 17.32 7.35 -2.40
C ALA A 95 18.71 7.09 -1.81
N THR A 96 18.82 7.00 -0.48
CA THR A 96 20.12 6.96 0.20
C THR A 96 20.74 5.56 0.25
N ARG A 97 19.95 4.54 0.60
CA ARG A 97 20.43 3.16 0.75
C ARG A 97 20.35 2.35 -0.54
N GLY A 98 19.41 2.68 -1.42
CA GLY A 98 19.25 2.01 -2.71
C GLY A 98 20.09 2.63 -3.81
N LEU A 99 19.96 3.95 -4.00
CA LEU A 99 20.58 4.68 -5.11
C LEU A 99 21.90 5.37 -4.74
N GLY A 100 22.32 5.32 -3.47
CA GLY A 100 23.58 5.91 -2.99
C GLY A 100 23.59 7.45 -2.97
N LEU A 101 22.42 8.09 -2.99
CA LEU A 101 22.34 9.55 -2.93
C LEU A 101 22.80 10.08 -1.57
N PRO A 102 23.48 11.25 -1.52
CA PRO A 102 23.94 11.84 -0.26
C PRO A 102 22.77 12.24 0.63
N ARG A 103 23.03 12.29 1.95
CA ARG A 103 22.05 12.81 2.92
C ARG A 103 22.14 14.34 2.91
N GLY A 104 21.02 15.01 2.67
CA GLY A 104 20.86 16.45 2.91
C GLY A 104 20.51 16.75 4.35
#